data_AF-A0A351WY81-F1
#
_entry.id   AF-A0A351WY81-F1
#
_cell.length_a   1.000
_cell.length_b   1.000
_cell.length_c   1.000
_cell.angle_alpha   90.00
_cell.angle_beta   90.00
_cell.angle_gamma   90.00
#
_symmetry.space_group_name_H-M   'P 1'
#
loop_
_entity.id
_entity.type
_entity.pdbx_description
1 polymer ?
#
loop_
_entity_poly.entity_id
_entity_poly.type
_entity_poly.pdbx_seq_one_letter_code
_entity_poly.pdbx_strand_id
1 'polypeptide(L)'
;MQDEYSEYRDYLREGMRIEIGIPLSGGGVFRDWAVISEAAGDELVAQISRDVLPAEVHFDIGFILDVSIWVKTDIYTCSGIVAERLGGRVLRIGLFGRFTLRERRQFFRVEMGMRVKYSIADESSRKEVEMDWEVRKEKEQMRSQGFDDFVIAAQMARFKQMAPVEWKDILFARTNLGGGGICLRLPQSVQLDQLLNLELFLPLTPPRQVHSVGQVMHVRPPLEQKDGSYRYDAGLRFVHLDERDRDLIFKQISMTQIEHLRKKADKQEIADVSHSGGKAPLTGRQMAIRALWILASLLILYSLARYLISYRKDPPPNQIEETYEKAIRKYRHLDKQ
;
A
#
# COMPACT_ATOMS: atom_id res chain seq x y z
N MET A 1 7.70 -26.13 10.56
CA MET A 1 7.93 -24.86 9.85
C MET A 1 6.63 -24.48 9.19
N GLN A 2 6.01 -23.39 9.65
CA GLN A 2 4.77 -22.88 9.04
C GLN A 2 5.10 -22.37 7.64
N ASP A 3 4.26 -22.75 6.69
CA ASP A 3 4.44 -22.49 5.27
C ASP A 3 4.27 -20.98 4.99
N GLU A 4 5.38 -20.24 5.02
CA GLU A 4 5.40 -18.76 4.88
C GLU A 4 4.84 -18.26 3.55
N TYR A 5 4.54 -19.18 2.62
CA TYR A 5 4.05 -18.90 1.27
C TYR A 5 2.58 -19.28 1.04
N SER A 6 1.90 -19.83 2.05
CA SER A 6 0.56 -20.40 1.93
C SER A 6 -0.49 -19.44 1.36
N GLU A 7 -0.38 -18.14 1.67
CA GLU A 7 -1.35 -17.12 1.23
C GLU A 7 -1.36 -16.89 -0.28
N TYR A 8 -0.24 -17.18 -0.98
CA TYR A 8 -0.10 -16.87 -2.41
C TYR A 8 -0.08 -18.10 -3.31
N ARG A 9 -0.09 -19.32 -2.74
CA ARG A 9 -0.14 -20.58 -3.51
C ARG A 9 -1.35 -20.67 -4.43
N ASP A 10 -2.47 -20.11 -4.02
CA ASP A 10 -3.66 -20.06 -4.86
C ASP A 10 -3.46 -19.27 -6.16
N TYR A 11 -2.48 -18.36 -6.21
CA TYR A 11 -2.16 -17.55 -7.39
C TYR A 11 -1.00 -18.13 -8.21
N LEU A 12 -0.25 -19.09 -7.67
CA LEU A 12 0.87 -19.78 -8.33
C LEU A 12 0.42 -21.14 -8.88
N ARG A 13 -0.59 -21.12 -9.75
CA ARG A 13 -1.13 -22.33 -10.39
C ARG A 13 -0.56 -22.50 -11.79
N GLU A 14 -0.59 -23.73 -12.28
CA GLU A 14 -0.27 -24.05 -13.67
C GLU A 14 -1.11 -23.19 -14.62
N GLY A 15 -0.46 -22.71 -15.69
CA GLY A 15 -1.03 -21.79 -16.67
C GLY A 15 -1.05 -20.31 -16.24
N MET A 16 -0.70 -19.98 -15.00
CA MET A 16 -0.66 -18.59 -14.55
C MET A 16 0.53 -17.83 -15.14
N ARG A 17 0.29 -16.57 -15.50
CA ARG A 17 1.30 -15.66 -16.02
C ARG A 17 1.94 -14.89 -14.88
N ILE A 18 3.27 -14.97 -14.79
CA ILE A 18 4.11 -14.29 -13.82
C ILE A 18 5.11 -13.37 -14.53
N GLU A 19 5.58 -12.33 -13.85
CA GLU A 19 6.68 -11.48 -14.33
C GLU A 19 7.98 -11.95 -13.67
N ILE A 20 8.99 -12.29 -14.45
CA ILE A 20 10.34 -12.62 -14.00
C ILE A 20 11.25 -11.41 -14.22
N GLY A 21 11.91 -10.95 -13.15
CA GLY A 21 12.93 -9.92 -13.19
C GLY A 21 14.34 -10.53 -13.10
N ILE A 22 15.13 -10.40 -14.16
CA ILE A 22 16.49 -10.90 -14.26
C ILE A 22 17.45 -9.71 -14.13
N PRO A 23 18.28 -9.62 -13.08
CA PRO A 23 19.27 -8.55 -12.95
C PRO A 23 20.29 -8.60 -14.09
N LEU A 24 20.63 -7.42 -14.64
CA LEU A 24 21.60 -7.27 -15.73
C LEU A 24 22.98 -6.93 -15.16
N SER A 25 24.05 -7.40 -15.81
CA SER A 25 25.44 -7.15 -15.40
C SER A 25 25.85 -5.68 -15.42
N GLY A 26 25.23 -4.86 -16.29
CA GLY A 26 25.42 -3.41 -16.35
C GLY A 26 24.62 -2.59 -15.33
N GLY A 27 23.91 -3.25 -14.41
CA GLY A 27 22.95 -2.62 -13.53
C GLY A 27 21.56 -2.51 -14.17
N GLY A 28 20.52 -2.57 -13.33
CA GLY A 28 19.13 -2.65 -13.78
C GLY A 28 18.58 -4.08 -13.80
N VAL A 29 17.30 -4.21 -14.16
CA VAL A 29 16.58 -5.49 -14.16
C VAL A 29 15.82 -5.62 -15.47
N PHE A 30 16.16 -6.66 -16.25
CA PHE A 30 15.37 -7.09 -17.39
C PHE A 30 14.11 -7.77 -16.88
N ARG A 31 12.95 -7.41 -17.42
CA ARG A 31 11.67 -7.96 -16.97
C ARG A 31 10.93 -8.55 -18.14
N ASP A 32 10.48 -9.77 -17.96
CA ASP A 32 9.68 -10.44 -18.97
C ASP A 32 8.61 -11.32 -18.33
N TRP A 33 7.64 -11.69 -19.16
CA TRP A 33 6.57 -12.57 -18.73
C TRP A 33 7.00 -14.03 -18.84
N ALA A 34 6.55 -14.85 -17.91
CA ALA A 34 6.66 -16.30 -17.98
C ALA A 34 5.32 -16.95 -17.63
N VAL A 35 5.12 -18.17 -18.10
CA VAL A 35 3.96 -19.00 -17.77
C VAL A 35 4.43 -20.14 -16.88
N ILE A 36 3.71 -20.36 -15.78
CA ILE A 36 3.96 -21.48 -14.88
C ILE A 36 3.48 -22.77 -15.58
N SER A 37 4.40 -23.69 -15.84
CA SER A 37 4.10 -25.02 -16.37
C SER A 37 3.76 -26.00 -15.25
N GLU A 38 4.49 -25.94 -14.14
CA GLU A 38 4.30 -26.79 -12.96
C GLU A 38 4.55 -25.96 -11.70
N ALA A 39 3.78 -26.21 -10.63
CA ALA A 39 3.97 -25.56 -9.34
C ALA A 39 3.82 -26.56 -8.20
N ALA A 40 4.87 -26.73 -7.41
CA ALA A 40 4.89 -27.65 -6.29
C ALA A 40 5.62 -27.03 -5.08
N GLY A 41 4.87 -26.68 -4.03
CA GLY A 41 5.45 -26.16 -2.80
C GLY A 41 6.06 -24.77 -2.98
N ASP A 42 7.39 -24.70 -2.90
CA ASP A 42 8.25 -23.55 -3.15
C ASP A 42 8.98 -23.63 -4.50
N GLU A 43 8.76 -24.69 -5.29
CA GLU A 43 9.31 -24.82 -6.63
C GLU A 43 8.28 -24.45 -7.71
N LEU A 44 8.76 -23.70 -8.71
CA LEU A 44 8.01 -23.37 -9.91
C LEU A 44 8.81 -23.78 -11.15
N VAL A 45 8.16 -24.45 -12.09
CA VAL A 45 8.67 -24.58 -13.45
C VAL A 45 8.01 -23.50 -14.29
N ALA A 46 8.80 -22.55 -14.79
CA ALA A 46 8.28 -21.42 -15.56
C ALA A 46 8.96 -21.33 -16.93
N GLN A 47 8.17 -21.06 -17.97
CA GLN A 47 8.63 -20.83 -19.32
C GLN A 47 8.58 -19.35 -19.67
N ILE A 48 9.73 -18.74 -19.98
CA ILE A 48 9.83 -17.36 -20.42
C ILE A 48 9.13 -17.19 -21.78
N SER A 49 8.31 -16.14 -21.90
CA SER A 49 7.41 -15.94 -23.05
C SER A 49 8.15 -15.49 -24.32
N ARG A 50 9.29 -14.81 -24.20
CA ARG A 50 10.06 -14.38 -25.37
C ARG A 50 10.80 -15.53 -26.01
N ASP A 51 10.82 -15.49 -27.34
CA ASP A 51 11.57 -16.46 -28.13
C ASP A 51 13.08 -16.21 -28.11
N VAL A 52 13.47 -14.93 -28.12
CA VAL A 52 14.87 -14.51 -28.14
C VAL A 52 15.10 -13.58 -26.95
N LEU A 53 16.03 -13.99 -26.08
CA LEU A 53 16.48 -13.16 -24.97
C LEU A 53 17.53 -12.15 -25.47
N PRO A 54 17.53 -10.91 -24.97
CA PRO A 54 18.59 -9.95 -25.25
C PRO A 54 19.96 -10.53 -24.90
N ALA A 55 21.00 -10.17 -25.66
CA ALA A 55 22.36 -10.67 -25.45
C ALA A 55 22.94 -10.33 -24.06
N GLU A 56 22.36 -9.37 -23.34
CA GLU A 56 22.77 -8.97 -22.00
C GLU A 56 22.17 -9.86 -20.90
N VAL A 57 21.10 -10.59 -21.22
CA VAL A 57 20.37 -11.43 -20.27
C VAL A 57 21.04 -12.79 -20.19
N HIS A 58 21.74 -13.00 -19.09
CA HIS A 58 22.35 -14.27 -18.75
C HIS A 58 21.83 -14.71 -17.38
N PHE A 59 21.42 -15.97 -17.28
CA PHE A 59 21.06 -16.59 -16.03
C PHE A 59 21.59 -18.02 -16.04
N ASP A 60 22.34 -18.35 -15.00
CA ASP A 60 22.89 -19.69 -14.76
C ASP A 60 22.21 -20.30 -13.53
N ILE A 61 22.49 -21.59 -13.28
CA ILE A 61 22.05 -22.25 -12.05
C ILE A 61 22.63 -21.50 -10.85
N GLY A 62 21.79 -21.21 -9.86
CA GLY A 62 22.14 -20.40 -8.69
C GLY A 62 21.90 -18.90 -8.86
N PHE A 63 21.46 -18.44 -10.03
CA PHE A 63 21.17 -17.02 -10.25
C PHE A 63 19.91 -16.58 -9.52
N ILE A 64 19.97 -15.43 -8.85
CA ILE A 64 18.83 -14.84 -8.14
C ILE A 64 18.02 -13.99 -9.11
N LEU A 65 16.72 -14.17 -9.10
CA LEU A 65 15.74 -13.44 -9.90
C LEU A 65 14.57 -12.98 -9.03
N ASP A 66 13.80 -12.03 -9.54
CA ASP A 66 12.55 -11.59 -8.94
C ASP A 66 11.39 -12.35 -9.59
N VAL A 67 10.55 -13.02 -8.80
CA VAL A 67 9.27 -13.57 -9.26
C VAL A 67 8.16 -12.64 -8.80
N SER A 68 7.41 -12.08 -9.75
CA SER A 68 6.33 -11.14 -9.48
C SER A 68 4.99 -11.68 -9.98
N ILE A 69 3.98 -11.62 -9.12
CA ILE A 69 2.61 -12.02 -9.41
C ILE A 69 1.68 -10.80 -9.34
N TRP A 70 0.66 -10.81 -10.20
CA TRP A 70 -0.40 -9.80 -10.18
C TRP A 70 -1.60 -10.36 -9.44
N VAL A 71 -1.95 -9.73 -8.32
CA VAL A 71 -3.15 -10.07 -7.53
C VAL A 71 -4.07 -8.86 -7.56
N LYS A 72 -5.17 -8.96 -8.31
CA LYS A 72 -6.11 -7.86 -8.57
C LYS A 72 -5.41 -6.65 -9.22
N THR A 73 -5.06 -5.62 -8.43
CA THR A 73 -4.43 -4.37 -8.88
C THR A 73 -2.98 -4.24 -8.44
N ASP A 74 -2.53 -5.15 -7.58
CA ASP A 74 -1.27 -5.04 -6.86
C ASP A 74 -0.27 -6.08 -7.35
N ILE A 75 1.00 -5.69 -7.37
CA ILE A 75 2.09 -6.57 -7.77
C ILE A 75 2.80 -7.03 -6.51
N TYR A 76 2.87 -8.33 -6.30
CA TYR A 76 3.63 -8.93 -5.22
C TYR A 76 4.90 -9.53 -5.80
N THR A 77 6.04 -9.28 -5.18
CA THR A 77 7.35 -9.79 -5.61
C THR A 77 7.99 -10.62 -4.51
N CYS A 78 8.55 -11.75 -4.91
CA CYS A 78 9.34 -12.68 -4.11
C CYS A 78 10.67 -12.92 -4.83
N SER A 79 11.71 -13.28 -4.09
CA SER A 79 12.98 -13.68 -4.68
C SER A 79 12.92 -15.16 -5.06
N GLY A 80 13.49 -15.50 -6.22
CA GLY A 80 13.65 -16.88 -6.67
C GLY A 80 15.10 -17.16 -7.03
N ILE A 81 15.51 -18.40 -6.88
CA ILE A 81 16.81 -18.89 -7.35
C ILE A 81 16.59 -19.88 -8.49
N VAL A 82 17.37 -19.78 -9.55
CA VAL A 82 17.33 -20.77 -10.63
C VAL A 82 17.94 -22.07 -10.11
N ALA A 83 17.10 -23.06 -9.85
CA ALA A 83 17.52 -24.38 -9.37
C ALA A 83 18.02 -25.27 -10.52
N GLU A 84 17.32 -25.21 -11.67
CA GLU A 84 17.65 -26.03 -12.83
C GLU A 84 17.23 -25.34 -14.13
N ARG A 85 17.97 -25.62 -15.20
CA ARG A 85 17.62 -25.22 -16.55
C ARG A 85 17.13 -26.42 -17.35
N LEU A 86 15.82 -26.52 -17.53
CA LEU A 86 15.19 -27.59 -18.30
C LEU A 86 15.19 -27.33 -19.80
N GLY A 87 15.61 -26.13 -20.22
CA GLY A 87 15.81 -25.78 -21.63
C GLY A 87 16.24 -24.33 -21.82
N GLY A 88 16.24 -23.85 -23.07
CA GLY A 88 16.63 -22.48 -23.39
C GLY A 88 15.83 -21.41 -22.62
N ARG A 89 14.55 -21.71 -22.35
CA ARG A 89 13.54 -20.78 -21.83
C ARG A 89 12.75 -21.32 -20.64
N VAL A 90 12.99 -22.58 -20.26
CA VAL A 90 12.27 -23.25 -19.17
C VAL A 90 13.20 -23.35 -17.98
N LEU A 91 12.76 -22.78 -16.87
CA LEU A 91 13.51 -22.66 -15.63
C LEU A 91 12.75 -23.35 -14.51
N ARG A 92 13.46 -24.16 -13.73
CA ARG A 92 13.01 -24.56 -12.40
C ARG A 92 13.52 -23.51 -11.41
N ILE A 93 12.61 -22.89 -10.69
CA ILE A 93 12.86 -21.76 -9.80
C ILE A 93 12.45 -22.18 -8.39
N GLY A 94 13.40 -22.14 -7.45
CA GLY A 94 13.10 -22.25 -6.02
C GLY A 94 12.79 -20.88 -5.45
N LEU A 95 11.60 -20.69 -4.90
CA LEU A 95 11.17 -19.45 -4.25
C LEU A 95 11.76 -19.35 -2.84
N PHE A 96 12.25 -18.17 -2.47
CA PHE A 96 12.70 -17.94 -1.11
C PHE A 96 12.37 -16.52 -0.62
N GLY A 97 11.93 -16.43 0.64
CA GLY A 97 11.52 -15.18 1.25
C GLY A 97 10.08 -14.77 0.90
N ARG A 98 9.46 -13.94 1.73
CA ARG A 98 8.03 -13.65 1.63
C ARG A 98 7.69 -12.81 0.41
N PHE A 99 6.51 -13.03 -0.16
CA PHE A 99 5.95 -12.11 -1.15
C PHE A 99 5.71 -10.74 -0.51
N THR A 100 6.37 -9.73 -1.04
CA THR A 100 6.24 -8.34 -0.61
C THR A 100 5.50 -7.54 -1.67
N LEU A 101 4.65 -6.61 -1.23
CA LEU A 101 4.01 -5.68 -2.17
C LEU A 101 5.09 -4.83 -2.84
N ARG A 102 5.22 -4.97 -4.17
CA ARG A 102 6.19 -4.23 -4.96
C ARG A 102 5.62 -2.85 -5.30
N GLU A 103 5.73 -1.93 -4.34
CA GLU A 103 5.36 -0.55 -4.56
C GLU A 103 6.41 0.12 -5.46
N ARG A 104 6.12 0.20 -6.77
CA ARG A 104 6.98 0.91 -7.74
C ARG A 104 6.84 2.43 -7.64
N ARG A 105 5.86 2.92 -6.87
CA ARG A 105 5.59 4.36 -6.74
C ARG A 105 6.40 4.92 -5.58
N GLN A 106 7.17 5.96 -5.86
CA GLN A 106 7.87 6.71 -4.82
C GLN A 106 6.91 7.48 -3.91
N PHE A 107 5.67 7.71 -4.36
CA PHE A 107 4.65 8.46 -3.63
C PHE A 107 3.32 7.72 -3.60
N PHE A 108 2.68 7.75 -2.44
CA PHE A 108 1.28 7.36 -2.30
C PHE A 108 0.41 8.23 -3.19
N ARG A 109 -0.68 7.64 -3.68
CA ARG A 109 -1.68 8.36 -4.48
C ARG A 109 -3.06 8.16 -3.90
N VAL A 110 -3.90 9.18 -4.04
CA VAL A 110 -5.27 9.17 -3.53
C VAL A 110 -6.21 9.68 -4.61
N GLU A 111 -7.35 9.00 -4.72
CA GLU A 111 -8.46 9.49 -5.53
C GLU A 111 -9.22 10.56 -4.76
N MET A 112 -9.37 11.73 -5.36
CA MET A 112 -10.14 12.83 -4.77
C MET A 112 -10.76 13.75 -5.83
N GLY A 113 -11.89 14.35 -5.44
CA GLY A 113 -12.54 15.42 -6.19
C GLY A 113 -11.94 16.76 -5.82
N MET A 114 -11.44 17.53 -6.78
CA MET A 114 -10.99 18.91 -6.57
C MET A 114 -11.21 19.77 -7.80
N ARG A 115 -11.16 21.09 -7.63
CA ARG A 115 -11.13 22.02 -8.76
C ARG A 115 -9.72 22.03 -9.34
N VAL A 116 -9.64 21.90 -10.66
CA VAL A 116 -8.39 21.97 -11.42
C VAL A 116 -8.60 22.90 -12.59
N LYS A 117 -7.73 23.90 -12.72
CA LYS A 117 -7.57 24.62 -13.97
C LYS A 117 -6.37 24.09 -14.71
N TYR A 118 -6.50 23.99 -16.02
CA TYR A 118 -5.40 23.57 -16.87
C TYR A 118 -5.35 24.41 -18.13
N SER A 119 -4.16 24.50 -18.73
CA SER A 119 -3.97 25.00 -20.08
C SER A 119 -2.95 24.12 -20.79
N ILE A 120 -3.21 23.82 -22.05
CA ILE A 120 -2.27 23.06 -22.87
C ILE A 120 -1.25 24.03 -23.42
N ALA A 121 0.03 23.77 -23.14
CA ALA A 121 1.12 24.52 -23.73
C ALA A 121 1.52 23.94 -25.09
N ASP A 122 1.95 24.81 -25.99
CA ASP A 122 2.51 24.38 -27.27
C ASP A 122 3.92 23.82 -27.09
N GLU A 123 4.29 22.81 -27.88
CA GLU A 123 5.54 22.06 -27.73
C GLU A 123 6.79 22.95 -27.91
N SER A 124 6.67 24.00 -28.73
CA SER A 124 7.70 25.00 -28.99
C SER A 124 8.02 25.92 -27.79
N SER A 125 7.18 25.91 -26.74
CA SER A 125 7.14 26.97 -25.73
C SER A 125 7.72 26.58 -24.36
N ARG A 126 8.47 25.48 -24.22
CA ARG A 126 8.91 24.94 -22.91
C ARG A 126 9.58 25.97 -21.99
N LYS A 127 10.46 26.84 -22.51
CA LYS A 127 11.08 27.92 -21.73
C LYS A 127 10.09 28.99 -21.30
N GLU A 128 9.11 29.29 -22.14
CA GLU A 128 8.04 30.24 -21.82
C GLU A 128 7.12 29.67 -20.73
N VAL A 129 6.79 28.38 -20.80
CA VAL A 129 6.02 27.67 -19.78
C VAL A 129 6.71 27.69 -18.42
N GLU A 130 8.02 27.47 -18.40
CA GLU A 130 8.83 27.55 -17.18
C GLU A 130 8.82 28.96 -16.59
N MET A 131 9.08 29.98 -17.42
CA MET A 131 9.05 31.38 -16.99
C MET A 131 7.65 31.81 -16.49
N ASP A 132 6.58 31.40 -17.16
CA ASP A 132 5.20 31.64 -16.73
C ASP A 132 4.92 31.00 -15.37
N TRP A 133 5.37 29.77 -15.17
CA TRP A 133 5.25 29.07 -13.90
C TRP A 133 6.01 29.80 -12.78
N GLU A 134 7.22 30.29 -13.04
CA GLU A 134 7.99 31.06 -12.06
C GLU A 134 7.27 32.33 -11.62
N VAL A 135 6.69 33.07 -12.57
CA VAL A 135 5.92 34.29 -12.29
C VAL A 135 4.68 33.97 -11.45
N ARG A 136 3.93 32.91 -11.80
CA ARG A 136 2.75 32.49 -11.03
C ARG A 136 3.11 32.03 -9.62
N LYS A 137 4.19 31.26 -9.48
CA LYS A 137 4.73 30.82 -8.19
C LYS A 137 5.09 32.00 -7.30
N GLU A 138 5.83 32.98 -7.82
CA GLU A 138 6.24 34.14 -7.02
C GLU A 138 5.03 34.99 -6.59
N LYS A 139 4.07 35.19 -7.50
CA LYS A 139 2.83 35.91 -7.19
C LYS A 139 2.06 35.26 -6.03
N GLU A 140 1.86 33.94 -6.08
CA GLU A 140 1.12 33.23 -5.03
C GLU A 140 1.92 33.19 -3.72
N GLN A 141 3.25 33.11 -3.78
CA GLN A 141 4.10 33.22 -2.60
C GLN A 141 3.93 34.57 -1.90
N MET A 142 3.95 35.68 -2.64
CA MET A 142 3.76 37.01 -2.05
C MET A 142 2.36 37.15 -1.44
N ARG A 143 1.35 36.63 -2.13
CA ARG A 143 -0.02 36.59 -1.59
C ARG A 143 -0.09 35.81 -0.28
N SER A 144 0.59 34.66 -0.20
CA SER A 144 0.62 33.82 1.00
C SER A 144 1.34 34.49 2.18
N GLN A 145 2.30 35.37 1.90
CA GLN A 145 3.04 36.15 2.88
C GLN A 145 2.27 37.41 3.35
N GLY A 146 1.11 37.69 2.74
CA GLY A 146 0.25 38.82 3.13
C GLY A 146 0.68 40.16 2.53
N PHE A 147 1.42 40.16 1.42
CA PHE A 147 1.72 41.40 0.70
C PHE A 147 0.45 41.98 0.06
N ASP A 148 0.36 43.31 0.05
CA ASP A 148 -0.72 44.04 -0.62
C ASP A 148 -0.67 43.87 -2.13
N ASP A 149 -1.84 43.86 -2.78
CA ASP A 149 -1.98 43.70 -4.23
C ASP A 149 -1.17 44.74 -5.02
N PHE A 150 -1.01 45.97 -4.48
CA PHE A 150 -0.19 47.01 -5.10
C PHE A 150 1.30 46.64 -5.12
N VAL A 151 1.82 46.09 -4.02
CA VAL A 151 3.22 45.65 -3.92
C VAL A 151 3.47 44.47 -4.84
N ILE A 152 2.52 43.53 -4.89
CA ILE A 152 2.55 42.41 -5.83
C ILE A 152 2.58 42.93 -7.26
N ALA A 153 1.69 43.86 -7.63
CA ALA A 153 1.65 44.42 -8.98
C ALA A 153 2.95 45.15 -9.36
N ALA A 154 3.49 45.97 -8.45
CA ALA A 154 4.76 46.68 -8.66
C ALA A 154 5.93 45.70 -8.87
N GLN A 155 6.00 44.63 -8.08
CA GLN A 155 7.02 43.61 -8.25
C GLN A 155 6.82 42.82 -9.56
N MET A 156 5.58 42.48 -9.90
CA MET A 156 5.28 41.72 -11.11
C MET A 156 5.56 42.50 -12.39
N ALA A 157 5.56 43.85 -12.33
CA ALA A 157 5.88 44.71 -13.48
C ALA A 157 7.30 44.53 -14.03
N ARG A 158 8.22 43.90 -13.26
CA ARG A 158 9.58 43.58 -13.74
C ARG A 158 9.60 42.41 -14.74
N PHE A 159 8.57 41.58 -14.75
CA PHE A 159 8.49 40.42 -15.63
C PHE A 159 7.96 40.83 -17.00
N LYS A 160 8.46 40.16 -18.05
CA LYS A 160 7.96 40.34 -19.40
C LYS A 160 6.48 39.93 -19.43
N GLN A 161 5.62 40.81 -19.93
CA GLN A 161 4.21 40.47 -20.13
C GLN A 161 4.12 39.29 -21.10
N MET A 162 3.62 38.17 -20.59
CA MET A 162 3.38 36.97 -21.39
C MET A 162 2.01 37.03 -22.04
N ALA A 163 1.87 36.30 -23.15
CA ALA A 163 0.57 36.13 -23.79
C ALA A 163 -0.42 35.53 -22.78
N PRO A 164 -1.69 35.99 -22.77
CA PRO A 164 -2.68 35.46 -21.85
C PRO A 164 -2.89 33.96 -22.12
N VAL A 165 -2.77 33.16 -21.06
CA VAL A 165 -2.98 31.72 -21.12
C VAL A 165 -4.49 31.42 -21.15
N GLU A 166 -4.93 30.64 -22.13
CA GLU A 166 -6.33 30.18 -22.21
C GLU A 166 -6.57 29.06 -21.19
N TRP A 167 -7.15 29.42 -20.04
CA TRP A 167 -7.42 28.48 -18.97
C TRP A 167 -8.76 27.76 -19.16
N LYS A 168 -8.73 26.44 -19.00
CA LYS A 168 -9.91 25.57 -18.94
C LYS A 168 -10.11 25.14 -17.49
N ASP A 169 -11.32 25.33 -16.98
CA ASP A 169 -11.66 25.09 -15.58
C ASP A 169 -12.51 23.82 -15.43
N ILE A 170 -12.06 22.90 -14.58
CA ILE A 170 -12.80 21.71 -14.19
C ILE A 170 -13.12 21.84 -12.71
N LEU A 171 -14.35 22.25 -12.40
CA LEU A 171 -14.80 22.54 -11.03
C LEU A 171 -14.76 21.31 -10.11
N PHE A 172 -15.00 20.12 -10.66
CA PHE A 172 -15.07 18.87 -9.89
C PHE A 172 -14.34 17.74 -10.63
N ALA A 173 -13.03 17.90 -10.79
CA ALA A 173 -12.20 16.89 -11.42
C ALA A 173 -12.07 15.69 -10.48
N ARG A 174 -12.43 14.48 -10.93
CA ARG A 174 -12.01 13.24 -10.28
C ARG A 174 -10.56 13.00 -10.65
N THR A 175 -9.68 13.16 -9.66
CA THR A 175 -8.24 13.12 -9.86
C THR A 175 -7.63 11.98 -9.07
N ASN A 176 -6.54 11.42 -9.57
CA ASN A 176 -5.67 10.53 -8.80
C ASN A 176 -4.36 11.29 -8.57
N LEU A 177 -4.22 11.90 -7.39
CA LEU A 177 -3.13 12.80 -7.05
C LEU A 177 -2.05 12.05 -6.25
N GLY A 178 -0.79 12.21 -6.65
CA GLY A 178 0.38 11.80 -5.89
C GLY A 178 1.42 12.92 -5.83
N GLY A 179 2.48 12.75 -5.04
CA GLY A 179 3.53 13.78 -4.91
C GLY A 179 4.33 14.06 -6.19
N GLY A 180 4.42 13.07 -7.09
CA GLY A 180 5.17 13.18 -8.35
C GLY A 180 4.30 13.45 -9.58
N GLY A 181 2.98 13.50 -9.44
CA GLY A 181 2.10 13.67 -10.59
C GLY A 181 0.61 13.52 -10.28
N ILE A 182 -0.21 13.71 -11.30
CA ILE A 182 -1.67 13.67 -11.20
C ILE A 182 -2.27 12.99 -12.42
N CYS A 183 -3.33 12.21 -12.24
CA CYS A 183 -4.16 11.72 -13.33
C CYS A 183 -5.40 12.61 -13.46
N LEU A 184 -5.63 13.15 -14.66
CA LEU A 184 -6.75 14.04 -14.97
C LEU A 184 -7.61 13.46 -16.10
N ARG A 185 -8.92 13.63 -15.98
CA ARG A 185 -9.88 13.31 -17.03
C ARG A 185 -10.18 14.56 -17.86
N LEU A 186 -9.64 14.63 -19.07
CA LEU A 186 -9.73 15.78 -19.95
C LEU A 186 -10.84 15.61 -21.02
N PRO A 187 -11.52 16.71 -21.41
CA PRO A 187 -12.50 16.70 -22.50
C PRO A 187 -11.87 16.72 -23.91
N GLN A 188 -10.57 16.96 -24.00
CA GLN A 188 -9.84 17.04 -25.25
C GLN A 188 -8.65 16.08 -25.22
N SER A 189 -8.26 15.62 -26.41
CA SER A 189 -7.08 14.76 -26.56
C SER A 189 -5.81 15.53 -26.23
N VAL A 190 -4.83 14.83 -25.65
CA VAL A 190 -3.49 15.31 -25.36
C VAL A 190 -2.48 14.31 -25.89
N GLN A 191 -1.29 14.78 -26.25
CA GLN A 191 -0.22 13.93 -26.77
C GLN A 191 0.78 13.58 -25.66
N LEU A 192 1.54 12.51 -25.87
CA LEU A 192 2.66 12.17 -24.99
C LEU A 192 3.69 13.31 -24.99
N ASP A 193 4.36 13.50 -23.86
CA ASP A 193 5.36 14.55 -23.63
C ASP A 193 4.87 16.00 -23.71
N GLN A 194 3.60 16.23 -24.05
CA GLN A 194 2.96 17.53 -24.05
C GLN A 194 2.93 18.13 -22.63
N LEU A 195 3.17 19.44 -22.54
CA LEU A 195 3.17 20.17 -21.27
C LEU A 195 1.81 20.81 -21.01
N LEU A 196 1.34 20.68 -19.77
CA LEU A 196 0.13 21.33 -19.27
C LEU A 196 0.48 22.21 -18.09
N ASN A 197 0.05 23.47 -18.17
CA ASN A 197 -0.02 24.35 -17.02
C ASN A 197 -1.18 23.91 -16.14
N LEU A 198 -0.96 23.81 -14.83
CA LEU A 198 -1.94 23.33 -13.86
C LEU A 198 -2.08 24.34 -12.71
N GLU A 199 -3.32 24.61 -12.31
CA GLU A 199 -3.66 25.22 -11.01
C GLU A 199 -4.54 24.24 -10.24
N LEU A 200 -4.01 23.72 -9.14
CA LEU A 200 -4.69 22.77 -8.26
C LEU A 200 -5.25 23.51 -7.06
N PHE A 201 -6.56 23.43 -6.85
CA PHE A 201 -7.22 24.05 -5.70
C PHE A 201 -7.37 22.99 -4.60
N LEU A 202 -6.40 22.96 -3.69
CA LEU A 202 -6.37 22.00 -2.59
C LEU A 202 -7.38 22.43 -1.51
N PRO A 203 -8.32 21.53 -1.11
CA PRO A 203 -9.33 21.81 -0.09
C PRO A 203 -8.77 21.72 1.33
N LEU A 204 -7.61 22.35 1.55
CA LEU A 204 -6.99 22.48 2.85
C LEU A 204 -7.71 23.54 3.69
N THR A 205 -7.42 23.59 4.98
CA THR A 205 -7.86 24.66 5.89
C THR A 205 -6.62 25.41 6.38
N PRO A 206 -6.34 26.64 5.91
CA PRO A 206 -7.08 27.38 4.88
C PRO A 206 -6.89 26.81 3.45
N PRO A 207 -7.82 27.09 2.51
CA PRO A 207 -7.69 26.63 1.12
C PRO A 207 -6.41 27.15 0.47
N ARG A 208 -5.77 26.31 -0.33
CA ARG A 208 -4.51 26.65 -1.01
C ARG A 208 -4.59 26.38 -2.50
N GLN A 209 -4.00 27.28 -3.27
CA GLN A 209 -3.83 27.14 -4.70
C GLN A 209 -2.37 26.76 -4.98
N VAL A 210 -2.16 25.68 -5.73
CA VAL A 210 -0.84 25.17 -6.11
C VAL A 210 -0.66 25.33 -7.61
N HIS A 211 0.47 25.90 -8.03
CA HIS A 211 0.82 26.07 -9.43
C HIS A 211 1.88 25.06 -9.85
N SER A 212 1.61 24.31 -10.91
CA SER A 212 2.51 23.29 -11.42
C SER A 212 2.49 23.21 -12.94
N VAL A 213 3.53 22.60 -13.50
CA VAL A 213 3.60 22.18 -14.90
C VAL A 213 3.69 20.66 -14.94
N GLY A 214 2.72 20.02 -15.59
CA GLY A 214 2.67 18.58 -15.79
C GLY A 214 3.07 18.19 -17.20
N GLN A 215 3.89 17.16 -17.34
CA GLN A 215 4.16 16.51 -18.64
C GLN A 215 3.31 15.25 -18.77
N VAL A 216 2.64 15.07 -19.91
CA VAL A 216 1.83 13.87 -20.18
C VAL A 216 2.74 12.65 -20.36
N MET A 217 2.59 11.67 -19.46
CA MET A 217 3.38 10.43 -19.48
C MET A 217 2.63 9.27 -20.14
N HIS A 218 1.30 9.26 -20.05
CA HIS A 218 0.45 8.27 -20.71
C HIS A 218 -0.96 8.81 -20.89
N VAL A 219 -1.64 8.34 -21.94
CA VAL A 219 -3.04 8.65 -22.23
C VAL A 219 -3.78 7.34 -22.44
N ARG A 220 -4.85 7.11 -21.69
CA ARG A 220 -5.70 5.93 -21.89
C ARG A 220 -6.62 6.14 -23.09
N PRO A 221 -7.12 5.04 -23.70
CA PRO A 221 -8.12 5.13 -24.76
C PRO A 221 -9.32 5.99 -24.33
N PRO A 222 -9.91 6.77 -25.26
CA PRO A 222 -11.04 7.63 -24.94
C PRO A 222 -12.23 6.81 -24.44
N LEU A 223 -12.86 7.30 -23.37
CA LEU A 223 -14.12 6.79 -22.86
C LEU A 223 -15.25 7.60 -23.46
N GLU A 224 -16.13 6.94 -24.21
CA GLU A 224 -17.36 7.54 -24.69
C GLU A 224 -18.34 7.72 -23.52
N GLN A 225 -18.82 8.96 -23.33
CA GLN A 225 -19.86 9.26 -22.35
C GLN A 225 -21.24 9.00 -22.96
N LYS A 226 -22.26 8.87 -22.09
CA LYS A 226 -23.66 8.72 -22.52
C LYS A 226 -24.14 9.85 -23.44
N ASP A 227 -23.51 11.01 -23.34
CA ASP A 227 -23.82 12.22 -24.11
C ASP A 227 -23.10 12.25 -25.48
N GLY A 228 -22.40 11.18 -25.86
CA GLY A 228 -21.61 11.08 -27.10
C GLY A 228 -20.27 11.81 -27.07
N SER A 229 -19.96 12.56 -26.00
CA SER A 229 -18.66 13.21 -25.83
C SER A 229 -17.58 12.23 -25.37
N TYR A 230 -16.35 12.41 -25.82
CA TYR A 230 -15.20 11.62 -25.38
C TYR A 230 -14.48 12.25 -24.18
N ARG A 231 -13.98 11.40 -23.29
CA ARG A 231 -13.11 11.79 -22.18
C ARG A 231 -11.81 11.01 -22.21
N TYR A 232 -10.70 11.70 -22.01
CA TYR A 232 -9.35 11.14 -22.04
C TYR A 232 -8.77 11.14 -20.63
N ASP A 233 -8.39 9.96 -20.14
CA ASP A 233 -7.65 9.85 -18.87
C ASP A 233 -6.16 10.02 -19.17
N ALA A 234 -5.60 11.16 -18.76
CA ALA A 234 -4.19 11.51 -18.95
C ALA A 234 -3.44 11.47 -17.62
N GLY A 235 -2.36 10.70 -17.57
CA GLY A 235 -1.44 10.67 -16.44
C GLY A 235 -0.30 11.65 -16.64
N LEU A 236 -0.18 12.64 -15.75
CA LEU A 236 0.82 13.70 -15.81
C LEU A 236 1.88 13.52 -14.73
N ARG A 237 3.14 13.78 -15.06
CA ARG A 237 4.26 13.91 -14.11
C ARG A 237 4.56 15.38 -13.89
N PHE A 238 4.74 15.80 -12.64
CA PHE A 238 5.14 17.18 -12.36
C PHE A 238 6.59 17.40 -12.81
N VAL A 239 6.78 18.35 -13.74
CA VAL A 239 8.10 18.80 -14.19
C VAL A 239 8.52 20.00 -13.36
N HIS A 240 7.59 20.94 -13.13
CA HIS A 240 7.79 22.10 -12.27
C HIS A 240 6.75 22.10 -11.15
N LEU A 241 7.20 22.01 -9.91
CA LEU A 241 6.39 22.05 -8.70
C LEU A 241 7.29 22.54 -7.56
N ASP A 242 6.86 23.58 -6.85
CA ASP A 242 7.60 24.11 -5.70
C ASP A 242 7.61 23.10 -4.55
N GLU A 243 8.71 23.01 -3.79
CA GLU A 243 8.81 22.01 -2.72
C GLU A 243 7.75 22.24 -1.62
N ARG A 244 7.46 23.51 -1.30
CA ARG A 244 6.40 23.85 -0.34
C ARG A 244 5.02 23.43 -0.83
N ASP A 245 4.76 23.59 -2.12
CA ASP A 245 3.52 23.14 -2.75
C ASP A 245 3.43 21.62 -2.78
N ARG A 246 4.57 20.92 -2.97
CA ARG A 246 4.64 19.47 -2.86
C ARG A 246 4.31 19.00 -1.44
N ASP A 247 4.79 19.69 -0.41
CA ASP A 247 4.42 19.41 0.98
C ASP A 247 2.93 19.60 1.25
N LEU A 248 2.30 20.62 0.63
CA LEU A 248 0.84 20.81 0.71
C LEU A 248 0.09 19.65 0.04
N ILE A 249 0.57 19.16 -1.10
CA ILE A 249 0.03 17.97 -1.77
C ILE A 249 0.17 16.74 -0.85
N PHE A 250 1.34 16.52 -0.24
CA PHE A 250 1.53 15.41 0.69
C PHE A 250 0.62 15.49 1.91
N LYS A 251 0.47 16.68 2.50
CA LYS A 251 -0.44 16.92 3.60
C LYS A 251 -1.88 16.57 3.20
N GLN A 252 -2.33 17.02 2.03
CA GLN A 252 -3.67 16.72 1.52
C GLN A 252 -3.88 15.21 1.31
N ILE A 253 -2.92 14.53 0.68
CA ILE A 253 -2.95 13.07 0.47
C ILE A 253 -3.08 12.35 1.83
N SER A 254 -2.26 12.74 2.80
CA SER A 254 -2.21 12.11 4.12
C SER A 254 -3.53 12.30 4.88
N MET A 255 -4.10 13.52 4.84
CA MET A 255 -5.40 13.80 5.45
C MET A 255 -6.51 12.94 4.85
N THR A 256 -6.59 12.85 3.52
CA THR A 256 -7.62 12.04 2.87
C THR A 256 -7.43 10.54 3.12
N GLN A 257 -6.20 10.04 3.24
CA GLN A 257 -5.96 8.65 3.64
C GLN A 257 -6.46 8.37 5.06
N ILE A 258 -6.15 9.25 6.02
CA ILE A 258 -6.61 9.11 7.40
C ILE A 258 -8.15 9.11 7.45
N GLU A 259 -8.80 9.99 6.70
CA GLU A 259 -10.26 10.02 6.59
C GLU A 259 -10.83 8.72 6.01
N HIS A 260 -10.19 8.16 4.98
CA HIS A 260 -10.59 6.87 4.42
C HIS A 260 -10.42 5.71 5.42
N LEU A 261 -9.33 5.71 6.20
CA LEU A 261 -9.10 4.71 7.23
C LEU A 261 -10.13 4.81 8.36
N ARG A 262 -10.46 6.02 8.82
CA ARG A 262 -11.52 6.26 9.82
C ARG A 262 -12.87 5.73 9.33
N LYS A 263 -13.27 6.09 8.10
CA LYS A 263 -14.52 5.58 7.50
C LYS A 263 -14.57 4.06 7.36
N LYS A 264 -13.41 3.40 7.18
CA LYS A 264 -13.34 1.92 7.15
C LYS A 264 -13.48 1.32 8.55
N ALA A 265 -12.83 1.90 9.55
CA ALA A 265 -12.94 1.48 10.94
C ALA A 265 -14.39 1.61 11.44
N ASP A 266 -15.03 2.76 11.22
CA ASP A 266 -16.43 2.99 11.63
C ASP A 266 -17.40 1.97 11.01
N LYS A 267 -17.16 1.59 9.75
CA LYS A 267 -17.97 0.57 9.06
C LYS A 267 -17.77 -0.84 9.64
N GLN A 268 -16.57 -1.17 10.09
CA GLN A 268 -16.29 -2.44 10.75
C GLN A 268 -16.98 -2.50 12.11
N GLU A 269 -16.93 -1.42 12.90
CA GLU A 269 -17.65 -1.36 14.18
C GLU A 269 -19.17 -1.54 14.01
N ILE A 270 -19.77 -0.92 12.99
CA ILE A 270 -21.22 -1.10 12.70
C ILE A 270 -21.54 -2.55 12.28
N ALA A 271 -20.66 -3.19 11.51
CA ALA A 271 -20.83 -4.60 11.11
C ALA A 271 -20.70 -5.54 12.31
N ASP A 272 -19.76 -5.29 13.22
CA ASP A 272 -19.56 -6.09 14.42
C ASP A 272 -20.72 -5.91 15.43
N VAL A 273 -21.26 -4.69 15.55
CA VAL A 273 -22.48 -4.44 16.34
C VAL A 273 -23.70 -5.13 15.71
N SER A 274 -23.80 -5.15 14.38
CA SER A 274 -24.89 -5.84 13.66
C SER A 274 -24.81 -7.37 13.77
N HIS A 275 -23.61 -7.94 13.89
CA HIS A 275 -23.41 -9.37 14.17
C HIS A 275 -23.60 -9.75 15.64
N SER A 276 -23.73 -8.78 16.56
CA SER A 276 -24.06 -9.03 17.97
C SER A 276 -25.57 -9.20 18.26
N GLY A 277 -26.44 -8.96 17.27
CA GLY A 277 -27.90 -8.85 17.47
C GLY A 277 -28.79 -9.99 16.98
N GLY A 278 -28.24 -11.07 16.41
CA GLY A 278 -29.02 -12.18 15.86
C GLY A 278 -28.74 -13.51 16.54
N LYS A 279 -29.15 -13.68 17.80
CA LYS A 279 -29.09 -15.01 18.44
C LYS A 279 -30.01 -15.95 17.67
N ALA A 280 -29.43 -16.81 16.83
CA ALA A 280 -30.14 -17.96 16.27
C ALA A 280 -30.82 -18.73 17.44
N PRO A 281 -32.09 -19.14 17.30
CA PRO A 281 -32.79 -19.83 18.37
C PRO A 281 -31.99 -21.08 18.75
N LEU A 282 -31.50 -21.10 20.00
CA LEU A 282 -30.68 -22.18 20.53
C LEU A 282 -31.49 -23.47 20.46
N THR A 283 -30.99 -24.45 19.71
CA THR A 283 -31.59 -25.77 19.62
C THR A 283 -31.54 -26.44 21.00
N GLY A 284 -32.60 -27.14 21.43
CA GLY A 284 -32.72 -27.69 22.80
C GLY A 284 -31.52 -28.55 23.26
N ARG A 285 -30.83 -29.19 22.32
CA ARG A 285 -29.59 -29.95 22.56
C ARG A 285 -28.43 -29.07 23.07
N GLN A 286 -28.31 -27.84 22.58
CA GLN A 286 -27.27 -26.90 23.02
C GLN A 286 -27.56 -26.35 24.42
N MET A 287 -28.83 -26.18 24.79
CA MET A 287 -29.21 -25.80 26.16
C MET A 287 -28.88 -26.92 27.17
N ALA A 288 -29.15 -28.18 26.82
CA ALA A 288 -28.81 -29.32 27.68
C ALA A 288 -27.30 -29.45 27.92
N ILE A 289 -26.48 -29.27 26.86
CA ILE A 289 -25.01 -29.32 26.99
C ILE A 289 -24.49 -28.20 27.89
N ARG A 290 -25.03 -26.98 27.77
CA ARG A 290 -24.64 -25.85 28.62
C ARG A 290 -25.04 -26.07 30.07
N ALA A 291 -26.23 -26.60 30.33
CA ALA A 291 -26.68 -26.94 31.68
C ALA A 291 -25.77 -28.01 32.32
N LEU A 292 -25.34 -29.00 31.55
CA LEU A 292 -24.45 -30.06 32.01
C LEU A 292 -23.06 -29.52 32.38
N TRP A 293 -22.50 -28.60 31.58
CA TRP A 293 -21.24 -27.91 31.92
C TRP A 293 -21.35 -27.06 33.19
N ILE A 294 -22.46 -26.35 33.37
CA ILE A 294 -22.70 -25.57 34.59
C ILE A 294 -22.78 -26.50 35.80
N LEU A 295 -23.51 -27.61 35.71
CA LEU A 295 -23.61 -28.60 36.79
C LEU A 295 -22.25 -29.22 37.13
N ALA A 296 -21.46 -29.57 36.12
CA ALA A 296 -20.12 -30.11 36.31
C ALA A 296 -19.20 -29.09 37.00
N SER A 297 -19.25 -27.83 36.59
CA SER A 297 -18.45 -26.77 37.21
C SER A 297 -18.81 -26.55 38.69
N LEU A 298 -20.10 -26.58 39.02
CA LEU A 298 -20.58 -26.48 40.40
C LEU A 298 -20.15 -27.67 41.26
N LEU A 299 -20.15 -28.89 40.71
CA LEU A 299 -19.66 -30.08 41.39
C LEU A 299 -18.16 -29.99 41.71
N ILE A 300 -17.35 -29.52 40.75
CA ILE A 300 -15.92 -29.32 40.95
C ILE A 300 -15.69 -28.27 42.05
N LEU A 301 -16.36 -27.12 41.97
CA LEU A 301 -16.28 -26.06 42.99
C LEU A 301 -16.69 -26.56 44.38
N TYR A 302 -17.77 -27.36 44.46
CA TYR A 302 -18.21 -27.96 45.72
C TYR A 302 -17.16 -28.92 46.29
N SER A 303 -16.57 -29.79 45.46
CA SER A 303 -15.51 -30.71 45.90
C SER A 303 -14.27 -29.95 46.39
N LEU A 304 -13.90 -28.88 45.70
CA LEU A 304 -12.74 -28.05 46.05
C LEU A 304 -12.98 -27.33 47.38
N ALA A 305 -14.17 -26.75 47.56
CA ALA A 305 -14.55 -26.10 48.82
C ALA A 305 -14.54 -27.11 49.99
N ARG A 306 -15.07 -28.32 49.78
CA ARG A 306 -15.06 -29.37 50.80
C ARG A 306 -13.65 -29.83 51.14
N TYR A 307 -12.80 -29.99 50.13
CA TYR A 307 -11.38 -30.31 50.30
C TYR A 307 -10.66 -29.24 51.12
N LEU A 308 -10.83 -27.96 50.79
CA LEU A 308 -10.22 -26.83 51.50
C LEU A 308 -10.71 -26.73 52.95
N ILE A 309 -12.00 -26.99 53.22
CA ILE A 309 -12.54 -27.03 54.58
C ILE A 309 -11.94 -28.19 55.38
N SER A 310 -11.80 -29.38 54.76
CA SER A 310 -11.16 -30.54 55.40
C SER A 310 -9.69 -30.27 55.70
N TYR A 311 -8.97 -29.66 54.76
CA TYR A 311 -7.55 -29.28 54.91
C TYR A 311 -7.33 -28.31 56.07
N ARG A 312 -8.30 -27.42 56.34
CA ARG A 312 -8.25 -26.50 57.47
C ARG A 312 -8.50 -27.17 58.83
N LYS A 313 -9.32 -28.23 58.87
CA LYS A 313 -9.70 -28.90 60.13
C LYS A 313 -8.65 -29.88 60.62
N ASP A 314 -8.09 -30.67 59.71
CA ASP A 314 -7.00 -31.62 59.98
C ASP A 314 -5.92 -31.41 58.92
N PRO A 315 -5.02 -30.42 59.09
CA PRO A 315 -3.91 -30.26 58.18
C PRO A 315 -3.07 -31.56 58.22
N PRO A 316 -2.84 -32.21 57.07
CA PRO A 316 -1.96 -33.37 57.05
C PRO A 316 -0.59 -32.95 57.60
N PRO A 317 0.08 -33.82 58.38
CA PRO A 317 1.37 -33.49 58.98
C PRO A 317 2.31 -32.99 57.87
N ASN A 318 2.81 -31.77 58.04
CA ASN A 318 3.69 -31.14 57.06
C ASN A 318 4.92 -32.03 56.91
N GLN A 319 4.99 -32.78 55.81
CA GLN A 319 6.17 -33.59 55.49
C GLN A 319 7.44 -32.73 55.42
N ILE A 320 7.29 -31.44 55.10
CA ILE A 320 8.37 -30.45 55.13
C ILE A 320 8.86 -30.22 56.58
N GLU A 321 7.96 -30.11 57.54
CA GLU A 321 8.29 -29.91 58.96
C GLU A 321 8.97 -31.15 59.56
N GLU A 322 8.48 -32.35 59.27
CA GLU A 322 9.16 -33.60 59.65
C GLU A 322 10.55 -33.74 59.01
N THR A 323 10.70 -33.32 57.75
CA THR A 323 11.99 -33.37 57.05
C THR A 323 12.98 -32.37 57.65
N TYR A 324 12.51 -31.17 58.01
CA TYR A 324 13.31 -30.16 58.71
C TYR A 324 13.69 -30.59 60.12
N GLU A 325 12.77 -31.15 60.91
CA GLU A 325 13.08 -31.66 62.25
C GLU A 325 14.10 -32.81 62.22
N LYS A 326 13.96 -33.75 61.27
CA LYS A 326 14.94 -34.83 61.06
C LYS A 326 16.31 -34.29 60.69
N ALA A 327 16.38 -33.27 59.84
CA ALA A 327 17.63 -32.61 59.50
C ALA A 327 18.26 -31.91 60.71
N ILE A 328 17.50 -31.12 61.47
CA ILE A 328 17.99 -30.40 62.65
C ILE A 328 18.51 -31.36 63.72
N ARG A 329 17.82 -32.48 63.99
CA ARG A 329 18.31 -33.51 64.93
C ARG A 329 19.64 -34.11 64.48
N LYS A 330 19.82 -34.34 63.17
CA LYS A 330 21.07 -34.88 62.61
C LYS A 330 22.26 -33.95 62.86
N TYR A 331 22.08 -32.64 62.76
CA TYR A 331 23.16 -31.66 63.00
C TYR A 331 23.42 -31.41 64.50
N ARG A 332 22.42 -31.53 65.38
CA ARG A 332 22.59 -31.34 66.83
C ARG A 332 23.50 -32.36 67.52
N HIS A 333 23.70 -33.53 66.90
CA HIS A 333 24.58 -34.58 67.43
C HIS A 333 26.05 -34.40 67.03
N LEU A 334 26.35 -33.56 66.03
CA LEU A 334 27.72 -33.28 65.58
C LEU A 334 28.40 -32.18 66.41
N ASP A 335 27.65 -31.31 67.10
CA ASP A 335 28.17 -30.23 67.95
C ASP A 335 28.57 -30.68 69.38
N LYS A 336 28.49 -31.98 69.69
CA LYS A 336 28.84 -32.54 71.02
C LYS A 336 30.06 -33.49 70.99
N GLN A 337 30.81 -33.51 69.89
CA GLN A 337 32.14 -34.12 69.80
C GLN A 337 33.16 -33.00 69.58
#